data_AF-A0A7X7KS31-F1
#
_entry.id   AF-A0A7X7KS31-F1
#
_cell.length_a   1.000
_cell.length_b   1.000
_cell.length_c   1.000
_cell.angle_alpha   90.00
_cell.angle_beta   90.00
_cell.angle_gamma   90.00
#
_symmetry.space_group_name_H-M   'P 1'
#
loop_
_entity.id
_entity.type
_entity.pdbx_description
1 polymer ?
#
loop_
_entity_poly.entity_id
_entity_poly.type
_entity_poly.pdbx_seq_one_letter_code
_entity_poly.pdbx_strand_id
1 'polypeptide(L)'
;MRVLKTGLALAITALMVLSSIGTASAQASTVVTTTTGGWLTDLDGNLLRDGEGYYVLTISSDKLAGDEVQVDLDRFASLFLDDFRNVSSAASTKKLKIVNRTGRTLTYKDYSFSTENTLPRTDNIFRDSEGSFTHSMGRAYGSAYAAMLSSITSPTYRTDLCLDVQGFDGKNINLLIANLRPVNSAVMDFYGVANSYDISLPQMLALDQNLRAAGYTSYANYLKRYYNVADLRDIPLAEAYNVLGTTRGAQTGITNWRDNTMGGKPIPAGEVGALGSYFKVWGIMDVNADPEDRAEYPYVPNYFIMETDPEVLAFAYDYLYTHGIRFTLDDARYPFDRTDSEAGRGGIYGIRSYVEQVPENRAYVEDVLGTGELRNGEAITLDHVAAGLYVPNAWNQNRLYDFGFGLSFAVKRLPLVPETGGGGSVLQQGLLLAGTVGAGVWLVLRVAKRRRPSNDSK
;
A
#
# COMPACT_ATOMS: atom_id res chain seq x y z
N MET A 1 29.18 79.11 20.99
CA MET A 1 27.83 79.70 21.21
C MET A 1 26.77 78.70 20.74
N ARG A 2 25.59 78.74 21.40
CA ARG A 2 24.31 78.01 21.18
C ARG A 2 24.06 77.38 19.76
N VAL A 3 23.68 76.08 19.65
CA VAL A 3 22.29 75.52 19.42
C VAL A 3 22.05 75.10 17.93
N LEU A 4 21.24 74.10 17.51
CA LEU A 4 20.25 73.20 18.17
C LEU A 4 20.47 71.66 17.99
N LYS A 5 19.75 70.98 17.07
CA LYS A 5 19.51 69.51 16.97
C LYS A 5 18.98 69.07 15.57
N THR A 6 18.84 67.73 15.39
CA THR A 6 18.04 66.95 14.39
C THR A 6 18.60 66.79 12.97
N GLY A 7 18.42 65.66 12.26
CA GLY A 7 17.91 64.33 12.69
C GLY A 7 17.45 63.40 11.54
N LEU A 8 17.89 62.13 11.58
CA LEU A 8 17.32 60.90 10.97
C LEU A 8 17.24 60.71 9.43
N ALA A 9 17.35 59.43 9.06
CA ALA A 9 16.89 58.74 7.83
C ALA A 9 17.74 58.85 6.54
N LEU A 10 18.27 57.69 6.12
CA LEU A 10 18.51 57.37 4.72
C LEU A 10 17.82 56.03 4.40
N ALA A 11 17.22 55.95 3.20
CA ALA A 11 16.60 54.74 2.66
C ALA A 11 17.22 54.41 1.29
N ILE A 12 16.67 53.38 0.63
CA ILE A 12 16.80 53.00 -0.80
C ILE A 12 17.75 51.83 -1.11
N THR A 13 17.17 50.63 -1.05
CA THR A 13 16.86 49.72 -2.18
C THR A 13 17.92 49.39 -3.27
N ALA A 14 18.37 48.12 -3.22
CA ALA A 14 18.53 47.13 -4.31
C ALA A 14 19.61 47.18 -5.43
N LEU A 15 20.05 45.94 -5.73
CA LEU A 15 20.40 45.32 -7.04
C LEU A 15 21.88 45.19 -7.47
N MET A 16 22.32 43.92 -7.46
CA MET A 16 23.34 43.18 -8.25
C MET A 16 24.40 43.92 -9.10
N VAL A 17 25.66 43.44 -9.04
CA VAL A 17 26.29 42.57 -10.07
C VAL A 17 27.67 42.05 -9.60
N LEU A 18 28.08 40.89 -10.17
CA LEU A 18 29.21 40.03 -9.84
C LEU A 18 30.62 40.66 -9.79
N SER A 19 31.50 40.02 -9.01
CA SER A 19 32.77 39.52 -9.56
C SER A 19 33.13 38.16 -8.95
N SER A 20 33.74 37.28 -9.75
CA SER A 20 33.86 35.84 -9.48
C SER A 20 35.31 35.36 -9.53
N ILE A 21 35.77 34.61 -8.52
CA ILE A 21 36.90 33.67 -8.63
C ILE A 21 36.49 32.38 -7.91
N GLY A 22 36.70 31.24 -8.58
CA GLY A 22 36.02 30.00 -8.22
C GLY A 22 36.71 29.14 -7.17
N THR A 23 35.88 28.52 -6.32
CA THR A 23 36.03 27.10 -5.98
C THR A 23 34.73 26.41 -6.43
N ALA A 24 34.84 25.19 -6.95
CA ALA A 24 33.67 24.40 -7.33
C ALA A 24 33.00 23.85 -6.07
N SER A 25 32.26 24.71 -5.36
CA SER A 25 31.24 24.23 -4.43
C SER A 25 30.17 23.51 -5.23
N ALA A 26 29.88 22.26 -4.86
CA ALA A 26 28.61 21.66 -5.24
C ALA A 26 27.51 22.61 -4.74
N GLN A 27 26.73 23.18 -5.65
CA GLN A 27 25.50 23.86 -5.27
C GLN A 27 24.58 22.78 -4.70
N ALA A 28 24.59 22.67 -3.37
CA ALA A 28 23.53 22.01 -2.65
C ALA A 28 22.26 22.82 -2.96
N SER A 29 21.48 22.36 -3.94
CA SER A 29 20.15 22.88 -4.20
C SER A 29 19.39 22.83 -2.88
N THR A 30 19.12 24.00 -2.29
CA THR A 30 18.34 24.08 -1.05
C THR A 30 16.93 23.64 -1.37
N VAL A 31 16.65 22.36 -1.13
CA VAL A 31 15.32 21.78 -1.24
C VAL A 31 14.43 22.57 -0.29
N VAL A 32 13.48 23.31 -0.86
CA VAL A 32 12.50 24.06 -0.07
C VAL A 32 11.55 23.04 0.54
N THR A 33 11.55 22.96 1.86
CA THR A 33 10.73 22.01 2.60
C THR A 33 9.43 22.64 3.08
N THR A 34 8.40 21.81 3.17
CA THR A 34 7.07 22.15 3.67
C THR A 34 6.60 21.08 4.67
N THR A 35 5.47 21.33 5.33
CA THR A 35 4.79 20.31 6.14
C THR A 35 3.38 20.06 5.63
N THR A 36 3.14 18.88 5.06
CA THR A 36 1.81 18.50 4.53
C THR A 36 1.20 17.43 5.41
N GLY A 37 0.11 17.74 6.12
CA GLY A 37 -0.53 16.80 7.06
C GLY A 37 0.29 16.46 8.31
N GLY A 38 1.47 17.07 8.48
CA GLY A 38 2.48 16.75 9.51
C GLY A 38 3.74 16.12 8.94
N TRP A 39 3.71 15.63 7.70
CA TRP A 39 4.85 15.04 7.00
C TRP A 39 5.85 16.10 6.54
N LEU A 40 7.15 15.81 6.65
CA LEU A 40 8.19 16.58 5.97
C LEU A 40 8.14 16.31 4.46
N THR A 41 7.81 17.33 3.68
CA THR A 41 7.64 17.24 2.22
C THR A 41 8.46 18.29 1.46
N ASP A 42 8.66 18.09 0.16
CA ASP A 42 9.07 19.17 -0.76
C ASP A 42 7.88 20.09 -1.12
N LEU A 43 8.01 20.89 -2.18
CA LEU A 43 6.93 21.75 -2.68
C LEU A 43 5.86 20.99 -3.48
N ASP A 44 6.21 19.85 -4.07
CA ASP A 44 5.30 19.01 -4.86
C ASP A 44 4.54 17.99 -3.98
N GLY A 45 4.91 17.90 -2.69
CA GLY A 45 4.27 17.05 -1.69
C GLY A 45 4.90 15.66 -1.55
N ASN A 46 6.06 15.42 -2.19
CA ASN A 46 6.80 14.16 -2.03
C ASN A 46 7.42 14.09 -0.63
N LEU A 47 7.41 12.91 -0.02
CA LEU A 47 8.02 12.71 1.29
C LEU A 47 9.54 12.86 1.23
N LEU A 48 10.08 13.65 2.15
CA LEU A 48 11.53 13.83 2.32
C LEU A 48 12.04 13.07 3.54
N ARG A 49 13.34 12.75 3.48
CA ARG A 49 14.07 12.14 4.61
C ARG A 49 14.85 13.20 5.37
N ASP A 50 14.98 13.01 6.69
CA ASP A 50 15.90 13.80 7.51
C ASP A 50 17.37 13.36 7.30
N GLY A 51 18.31 14.03 7.99
CA GLY A 51 19.74 13.72 7.91
C GLY A 51 20.16 12.34 8.43
N GLU A 52 19.26 11.61 9.10
CA GLU A 52 19.47 10.23 9.56
C GLU A 52 18.78 9.20 8.64
N GLY A 53 18.11 9.67 7.58
CA GLY A 53 17.43 8.85 6.58
C GLY A 53 15.98 8.48 6.91
N TYR A 54 15.39 9.06 7.95
CA TYR A 54 14.00 8.81 8.33
C TYR A 54 13.02 9.67 7.53
N TYR A 55 11.93 9.09 7.07
CA TYR A 55 10.72 9.84 6.73
C TYR A 55 10.07 10.30 8.03
N VAL A 56 9.84 11.61 8.17
CA VAL A 56 9.42 12.21 9.44
C VAL A 56 7.97 12.69 9.38
N LEU A 57 7.15 12.17 10.30
CA LEU A 57 5.83 12.67 10.61
C LEU A 57 5.85 13.41 11.95
N THR A 58 5.37 14.66 11.96
CA THR A 58 5.20 15.45 13.19
C THR A 58 3.74 15.52 13.58
N ILE A 59 3.43 15.09 14.80
CA ILE A 59 2.11 15.24 15.43
C ILE A 59 2.08 16.59 16.14
N SER A 60 1.46 17.59 15.51
CA SER A 60 1.28 18.94 16.04
C SER A 60 -0.03 19.10 16.83
N SER A 61 -0.17 20.17 17.62
CA SER A 61 -1.32 20.36 18.52
C SER A 61 -2.67 20.56 17.81
N ASP A 62 -2.66 21.00 16.55
CA ASP A 62 -3.85 21.07 15.68
C ASP A 62 -4.39 19.68 15.28
N LYS A 63 -3.62 18.61 15.49
CA LYS A 63 -4.04 17.21 15.27
C LYS A 63 -4.75 16.57 16.47
N LEU A 64 -4.90 17.29 17.59
CA LEU A 64 -5.59 16.80 18.78
C LEU A 64 -7.12 16.83 18.58
N ALA A 65 -7.72 15.66 18.41
CA ALA A 65 -9.17 15.47 18.39
C ALA A 65 -9.68 15.07 19.79
N GLY A 66 -9.66 16.02 20.73
CA GLY A 66 -10.01 15.76 22.12
C GLY A 66 -8.90 14.98 22.85
N ASP A 67 -9.21 13.76 23.31
CA ASP A 67 -8.26 12.87 24.01
C ASP A 67 -7.53 11.90 23.07
N GLU A 68 -7.61 12.10 21.75
CA GLU A 68 -7.03 11.20 20.76
C GLU A 68 -6.39 11.95 19.59
N VAL A 69 -5.39 11.33 18.98
CA VAL A 69 -4.79 11.72 17.71
C VAL A 69 -4.79 10.50 16.80
N GLN A 70 -5.29 10.66 15.58
CA GLN A 70 -5.07 9.68 14.50
C GLN A 70 -4.04 10.25 13.52
N VAL A 71 -3.09 9.41 13.12
CA VAL A 71 -2.10 9.73 12.08
C VAL A 71 -2.32 8.87 10.85
N ASP A 72 -2.42 9.54 9.72
CA ASP A 72 -2.48 8.98 8.37
C ASP A 72 -1.05 8.67 7.88
N LEU A 73 -0.81 7.40 7.54
CA LEU A 73 0.46 6.91 7.00
C LEU A 73 0.34 6.46 5.52
N ASP A 74 -0.75 6.78 4.82
CA ASP A 74 -0.98 6.40 3.43
C ASP A 74 0.10 6.97 2.49
N ARG A 75 0.54 8.21 2.73
CA ARG A 75 1.70 8.81 2.02
C ARG A 75 2.98 8.00 2.17
N PHE A 76 3.17 7.34 3.31
CA PHE A 76 4.32 6.48 3.57
C PHE A 76 4.10 5.06 3.03
N ALA A 77 2.86 4.56 3.06
CA ALA A 77 2.47 3.33 2.37
C ALA A 77 2.76 3.41 0.86
N SER A 78 2.46 4.56 0.23
CA SER A 78 2.71 4.80 -1.20
C SER A 78 4.19 4.66 -1.60
N LEU A 79 5.14 4.88 -0.69
CA LEU A 79 6.57 4.63 -0.95
C LEU A 79 6.86 3.14 -1.23
N PHE A 80 6.07 2.23 -0.67
CA PHE A 80 6.15 0.80 -0.99
C PHE A 80 5.36 0.46 -2.26
N LEU A 81 4.21 1.09 -2.47
CA LEU A 81 3.39 0.88 -3.68
C LEU A 81 4.14 1.31 -4.96
N ASP A 82 4.92 2.39 -4.89
CA ASP A 82 5.78 2.84 -5.99
C ASP A 82 6.91 1.83 -6.27
N ASP A 83 7.54 1.25 -5.24
CA ASP A 83 8.53 0.17 -5.39
C ASP A 83 7.91 -1.13 -5.94
N PHE A 84 6.60 -1.33 -5.74
CA PHE A 84 5.84 -2.50 -6.20
C PHE A 84 5.24 -2.34 -7.60
N ARG A 85 5.27 -1.12 -8.15
CA ARG A 85 4.67 -0.82 -9.45
C ARG A 85 5.37 -1.59 -10.57
N ASN A 86 4.59 -2.22 -11.43
CA ASN A 86 5.08 -2.96 -12.61
C ASN A 86 5.98 -4.17 -12.29
N VAL A 87 6.11 -4.58 -11.02
CA VAL A 87 6.83 -5.80 -10.59
C VAL A 87 5.89 -6.86 -9.99
N SER A 88 6.25 -8.14 -10.09
CA SER A 88 5.53 -9.28 -9.49
C SER A 88 6.16 -9.77 -8.19
N SER A 89 7.40 -9.36 -7.93
CA SER A 89 8.14 -9.63 -6.69
C SER A 89 8.99 -8.42 -6.36
N ALA A 90 8.89 -7.94 -5.12
CA ALA A 90 9.70 -6.86 -4.57
C ALA A 90 9.68 -6.92 -3.05
N ALA A 91 10.75 -6.43 -2.42
CA ALA A 91 10.80 -6.18 -0.99
C ALA A 91 11.50 -4.85 -0.75
N SER A 92 10.98 -4.06 0.17
CA SER A 92 11.48 -2.72 0.45
C SER A 92 11.41 -2.42 1.93
N THR A 93 12.42 -1.71 2.44
CA THR A 93 12.54 -1.34 3.86
C THR A 93 12.84 0.16 3.93
N LYS A 94 12.05 0.88 4.73
CA LYS A 94 12.13 2.33 4.92
C LYS A 94 12.21 2.63 6.42
N LYS A 95 12.77 3.80 6.76
CA LYS A 95 12.82 4.31 8.12
C LYS A 95 11.69 5.30 8.38
N LEU A 96 10.97 5.15 9.49
CA LEU A 96 9.87 6.03 9.91
C LEU A 96 10.16 6.66 11.28
N LYS A 97 9.94 7.97 11.41
CA LYS A 97 10.09 8.72 12.66
C LYS A 97 8.81 9.52 12.95
N ILE A 98 8.14 9.21 14.06
CA ILE A 98 6.90 9.87 14.48
C ILE A 98 7.22 10.76 15.70
N VAL A 99 7.17 12.08 15.52
CA VAL A 99 7.59 13.07 16.52
C VAL A 99 6.37 13.71 17.18
N ASN A 100 6.32 13.73 18.51
CA ASN A 100 5.27 14.43 19.24
C ASN A 100 5.63 15.91 19.46
N ARG A 101 4.80 16.83 18.94
CA ARG A 101 4.87 18.29 19.16
C ARG A 101 3.52 18.87 19.62
N THR A 102 2.69 18.05 20.26
CA THR A 102 1.32 18.41 20.70
C THR A 102 1.28 19.29 21.95
N GLY A 103 2.38 19.42 22.70
CA GLY A 103 2.36 19.97 24.06
C GLY A 103 1.70 19.06 25.09
N ARG A 104 1.51 17.77 24.77
CA ARG A 104 0.95 16.72 25.64
C ARG A 104 1.81 15.47 25.60
N THR A 105 1.57 14.53 26.51
CA THR A 105 2.09 13.17 26.41
C THR A 105 1.08 12.30 25.67
N LEU A 106 1.57 11.50 24.73
CA LEU A 106 0.79 10.55 23.95
C LEU A 106 1.15 9.12 24.38
N THR A 107 0.22 8.19 24.22
CA THR A 107 0.44 6.75 24.36
C THR A 107 -0.16 6.06 23.15
N TYR A 108 0.56 5.11 22.55
CA TYR A 108 0.01 4.29 21.47
C TYR A 108 -1.29 3.60 21.92
N LYS A 109 -2.31 3.59 21.05
CA LYS A 109 -3.66 3.08 21.37
C LYS A 109 -4.09 1.96 20.43
N ASP A 110 -4.01 2.17 19.11
CA ASP A 110 -4.51 1.23 18.10
C ASP A 110 -3.94 1.52 16.72
N TYR A 111 -4.23 0.67 15.73
CA TYR A 111 -3.86 0.84 14.33
C TYR A 111 -5.06 0.58 13.42
N SER A 112 -5.05 1.14 12.22
CA SER A 112 -6.03 0.89 11.17
C SER A 112 -5.33 0.56 9.87
N PHE A 113 -5.82 -0.43 9.13
CA PHE A 113 -5.37 -0.75 7.77
C PHE A 113 -6.54 -0.71 6.80
N SER A 114 -6.23 -0.43 5.54
CA SER A 114 -7.16 -0.34 4.44
C SER A 114 -6.55 -1.01 3.21
N THR A 115 -7.39 -1.62 2.38
CA THR A 115 -7.06 -2.07 1.01
C THR A 115 -7.06 -0.91 0.00
N GLU A 116 -7.30 0.31 0.47
CA GLU A 116 -7.53 1.53 -0.31
C GLU A 116 -6.70 2.66 0.29
N ASN A 117 -5.91 3.29 -0.58
CA ASN A 117 -5.05 4.46 -0.36
C ASN A 117 -5.10 5.33 -1.63
N THR A 118 -4.58 4.79 -2.75
CA THR A 118 -4.56 5.48 -4.05
C THR A 118 -5.57 4.95 -5.07
N LEU A 119 -6.17 3.78 -4.84
CA LEU A 119 -7.15 3.13 -5.71
C LEU A 119 -8.53 3.08 -5.06
N PRO A 120 -9.43 4.04 -5.38
CA PRO A 120 -10.77 4.08 -4.81
C PRO A 120 -11.56 2.80 -5.05
N ARG A 121 -12.34 2.38 -4.05
CA ARG A 121 -13.21 1.21 -4.03
C ARG A 121 -14.68 1.68 -3.97
N THR A 122 -15.18 2.15 -5.11
CA THR A 122 -16.44 2.90 -5.17
C THR A 122 -17.59 2.08 -5.77
N ASP A 123 -18.80 2.63 -5.74
CA ASP A 123 -19.96 2.10 -6.49
C ASP A 123 -19.98 2.55 -7.96
N ASN A 124 -18.89 3.16 -8.46
CA ASN A 124 -18.74 3.48 -9.89
C ASN A 124 -18.38 2.21 -10.68
N ILE A 125 -19.39 1.37 -10.91
CA ILE A 125 -19.21 0.06 -11.56
C ILE A 125 -18.97 0.24 -13.07
N PHE A 126 -17.87 -0.33 -13.57
CA PHE A 126 -17.61 -0.43 -15.00
C PHE A 126 -18.65 -1.33 -15.68
N ARG A 127 -19.32 -0.81 -16.72
CA ARG A 127 -20.31 -1.53 -17.52
C ARG A 127 -20.10 -1.26 -19.00
N ASP A 128 -19.68 -2.27 -19.76
CA ASP A 128 -19.75 -2.32 -21.22
C ASP A 128 -20.19 -3.72 -21.65
N SER A 129 -21.14 -3.79 -22.58
CA SER A 129 -21.72 -5.02 -23.11
C SER A 129 -21.37 -5.29 -24.58
N GLU A 130 -20.94 -4.27 -25.33
CA GLU A 130 -20.66 -4.37 -26.77
C GLU A 130 -19.16 -4.50 -27.04
N GLY A 131 -18.34 -3.75 -26.30
CA GLY A 131 -16.89 -3.79 -26.37
C GLY A 131 -16.29 -3.14 -27.62
N SER A 132 -15.19 -2.41 -27.42
CA SER A 132 -14.42 -1.80 -28.51
C SER A 132 -12.91 -1.91 -28.28
N PHE A 133 -12.12 -1.88 -29.35
CA PHE A 133 -10.67 -1.79 -29.22
C PHE A 133 -10.20 -0.35 -29.35
N THR A 134 -9.45 0.10 -28.34
CA THR A 134 -8.63 1.31 -28.39
C THR A 134 -7.19 0.91 -28.66
N HIS A 135 -6.59 1.39 -29.75
CA HIS A 135 -5.20 1.10 -30.10
C HIS A 135 -4.26 2.15 -29.51
N SER A 136 -3.28 1.73 -28.71
CA SER A 136 -2.27 2.61 -28.12
C SER A 136 -1.03 1.80 -27.72
N MET A 137 0.16 2.42 -27.65
CA MET A 137 1.41 1.79 -27.17
C MET A 137 1.72 0.38 -27.75
N GLY A 138 1.44 0.17 -29.04
CA GLY A 138 1.66 -1.13 -29.69
C GLY A 138 0.64 -2.23 -29.32
N ARG A 139 -0.48 -1.87 -28.69
CA ARG A 139 -1.51 -2.80 -28.20
C ARG A 139 -2.91 -2.38 -28.61
N ALA A 140 -3.81 -3.36 -28.66
CA ALA A 140 -5.25 -3.15 -28.70
C ALA A 140 -5.82 -3.45 -27.31
N TYR A 141 -6.43 -2.43 -26.70
CA TYR A 141 -7.07 -2.50 -25.40
C TYR A 141 -8.57 -2.64 -25.59
N GLY A 142 -9.16 -3.71 -25.06
CA GLY A 142 -10.62 -3.80 -24.88
C GLY A 142 -11.12 -2.71 -23.92
N SER A 143 -12.43 -2.42 -23.95
CA SER A 143 -13.04 -1.28 -23.26
C SER A 143 -12.69 -1.18 -21.77
N ALA A 144 -12.57 -2.28 -21.04
CA ALA A 144 -12.19 -2.28 -19.63
C ALA A 144 -10.76 -1.73 -19.44
N TYR A 145 -9.81 -2.17 -20.26
CA TYR A 145 -8.45 -1.62 -20.23
C TYR A 145 -8.37 -0.20 -20.81
N ALA A 146 -9.17 0.13 -21.81
CA ALA A 146 -9.24 1.47 -22.38
C ALA A 146 -9.71 2.50 -21.33
N ALA A 147 -10.71 2.15 -20.52
CA ALA A 147 -11.19 2.97 -19.39
C ALA A 147 -10.11 3.19 -18.31
N MET A 148 -9.13 2.28 -18.19
CA MET A 148 -7.99 2.38 -17.29
C MET A 148 -6.76 3.04 -17.89
N LEU A 149 -6.74 3.33 -19.20
CA LEU A 149 -5.51 3.63 -19.94
C LEU A 149 -4.76 4.86 -19.39
N SER A 150 -5.47 5.87 -18.89
CA SER A 150 -4.89 7.04 -18.22
C SER A 150 -4.10 6.68 -16.95
N SER A 151 -4.55 5.68 -16.21
CA SER A 151 -3.93 5.21 -14.96
C SER A 151 -2.80 4.23 -15.21
N ILE A 152 -2.90 3.43 -16.29
CA ILE A 152 -1.82 2.58 -16.78
C ILE A 152 -0.64 3.46 -17.25
N THR A 153 -0.93 4.53 -18.00
CA THR A 153 0.09 5.39 -18.62
C THR A 153 0.66 6.48 -17.71
N SER A 154 -0.06 6.92 -16.67
CA SER A 154 0.37 8.02 -15.80
C SER A 154 0.64 7.59 -14.35
N PRO A 155 1.71 8.08 -13.69
CA PRO A 155 1.85 7.96 -12.23
C PRO A 155 0.80 8.75 -11.44
N THR A 156 0.12 9.75 -12.02
CA THR A 156 -0.76 10.68 -11.28
C THR A 156 -2.26 10.40 -11.41
N TYR A 157 -2.71 9.69 -12.46
CA TYR A 157 -4.13 9.36 -12.62
C TYR A 157 -4.42 7.98 -12.04
N ARG A 158 -5.59 7.86 -11.39
CA ARG A 158 -6.14 6.61 -10.86
C ARG A 158 -7.63 6.60 -11.20
N THR A 159 -8.12 5.48 -11.71
CA THR A 159 -9.56 5.31 -11.95
C THR A 159 -10.25 4.93 -10.65
N ASP A 160 -11.47 5.43 -10.47
CA ASP A 160 -12.41 5.01 -9.43
C ASP A 160 -13.31 3.84 -9.89
N LEU A 161 -13.20 3.43 -11.16
CA LEU A 161 -13.99 2.36 -11.75
C LEU A 161 -13.72 1.01 -11.07
N CYS A 162 -14.81 0.35 -10.69
CA CYS A 162 -14.78 -0.93 -9.99
C CYS A 162 -15.56 -2.02 -10.74
N LEU A 163 -15.29 -3.26 -10.37
CA LEU A 163 -16.08 -4.43 -10.73
C LEU A 163 -17.26 -4.56 -9.77
N ASP A 164 -18.36 -5.18 -10.24
CA ASP A 164 -19.57 -5.47 -9.45
C ASP A 164 -19.35 -6.70 -8.53
N VAL A 165 -18.25 -6.68 -7.78
CA VAL A 165 -17.72 -7.77 -6.95
C VAL A 165 -17.06 -7.18 -5.71
N GLN A 166 -17.51 -7.63 -4.53
CA GLN A 166 -16.96 -7.19 -3.24
C GLN A 166 -15.80 -8.07 -2.78
N GLY A 167 -14.77 -7.45 -2.20
CA GLY A 167 -13.68 -8.12 -1.49
C GLY A 167 -14.08 -8.57 -0.07
N PHE A 168 -13.13 -9.17 0.67
CA PHE A 168 -13.31 -9.55 2.08
C PHE A 168 -13.58 -8.35 3.00
N ASP A 169 -13.23 -7.14 2.55
CA ASP A 169 -13.44 -5.85 3.21
C ASP A 169 -14.83 -5.25 2.92
N GLY A 170 -15.67 -5.94 2.14
CA GLY A 170 -17.00 -5.47 1.73
C GLY A 170 -17.00 -4.35 0.69
N LYS A 171 -15.84 -3.99 0.13
CA LYS A 171 -15.72 -2.92 -0.87
C LYS A 171 -15.59 -3.50 -2.28
N ASN A 172 -16.03 -2.75 -3.30
CA ASN A 172 -15.92 -3.21 -4.69
C ASN A 172 -14.47 -3.23 -5.18
N ILE A 173 -14.09 -4.27 -5.93
CA ILE A 173 -12.74 -4.46 -6.47
C ILE A 173 -12.47 -3.43 -7.57
N ASN A 174 -11.45 -2.56 -7.41
CA ASN A 174 -11.08 -1.60 -8.46
C ASN A 174 -10.57 -2.33 -9.72
N LEU A 175 -10.92 -1.83 -10.89
CA LEU A 175 -10.61 -2.46 -12.17
C LEU A 175 -9.09 -2.63 -12.40
N LEU A 176 -8.25 -1.75 -11.84
CA LEU A 176 -6.78 -1.80 -11.99
C LEU A 176 -6.09 -2.96 -11.26
N ILE A 177 -6.75 -3.55 -10.25
CA ILE A 177 -6.22 -4.69 -9.48
C ILE A 177 -6.86 -6.02 -9.90
N ALA A 178 -7.78 -6.00 -10.86
CA ALA A 178 -8.45 -7.20 -11.36
C ALA A 178 -7.43 -8.17 -11.96
N ASN A 179 -7.50 -9.43 -11.56
CA ASN A 179 -6.62 -10.44 -12.10
C ASN A 179 -6.99 -10.81 -13.54
N LEU A 180 -5.99 -11.28 -14.27
CA LEU A 180 -6.15 -12.01 -15.52
C LEU A 180 -6.72 -13.40 -15.23
N ARG A 181 -7.47 -13.94 -16.20
CA ARG A 181 -7.86 -15.35 -16.23
C ARG A 181 -6.69 -16.20 -16.77
N PRO A 182 -6.07 -17.08 -15.97
CA PRO A 182 -4.97 -17.92 -16.45
C PRO A 182 -5.47 -19.19 -17.13
N VAL A 183 -4.68 -19.72 -18.05
CA VAL A 183 -4.69 -21.14 -18.40
C VAL A 183 -3.97 -21.88 -17.27
N ASN A 184 -4.69 -22.67 -16.48
CA ASN A 184 -4.19 -23.40 -15.32
C ASN A 184 -4.48 -24.91 -15.42
N SER A 185 -4.13 -25.69 -14.39
CA SER A 185 -4.29 -27.16 -14.44
C SER A 185 -5.74 -27.60 -14.60
N ALA A 186 -6.70 -26.91 -14.00
CA ALA A 186 -8.12 -27.20 -14.18
C ALA A 186 -8.58 -26.88 -15.62
N VAL A 187 -8.16 -25.77 -16.21
CA VAL A 187 -8.47 -25.45 -17.63
C VAL A 187 -7.88 -26.50 -18.58
N MET A 188 -6.65 -26.96 -18.32
CA MET A 188 -6.00 -28.00 -19.13
C MET A 188 -6.72 -29.36 -19.01
N ASP A 189 -7.11 -29.76 -17.80
CA ASP A 189 -7.90 -30.96 -17.53
C ASP A 189 -9.26 -30.93 -18.23
N PHE A 190 -10.00 -29.82 -18.12
CA PHE A 190 -11.31 -29.64 -18.76
C PHE A 190 -11.27 -29.85 -20.28
N TYR A 191 -10.19 -29.41 -20.94
CA TYR A 191 -10.00 -29.59 -22.38
C TYR A 191 -9.19 -30.86 -22.76
N GLY A 192 -8.73 -31.65 -21.78
CA GLY A 192 -7.98 -32.88 -22.01
C GLY A 192 -6.60 -32.66 -22.65
N VAL A 193 -5.95 -31.53 -22.38
CA VAL A 193 -4.63 -31.19 -22.96
C VAL A 193 -3.50 -31.29 -21.93
N ALA A 194 -2.27 -31.52 -22.42
CA ALA A 194 -1.10 -31.70 -21.55
C ALA A 194 -0.34 -30.40 -21.24
N ASN A 195 -0.44 -29.37 -22.10
CA ASN A 195 0.30 -28.11 -21.96
C ASN A 195 -0.64 -26.91 -22.06
N SER A 196 -0.28 -25.80 -21.41
CA SER A 196 -1.07 -24.57 -21.44
C SER A 196 -1.06 -23.87 -22.80
N TYR A 197 0.00 -24.05 -23.59
CA TYR A 197 0.04 -23.58 -24.98
C TYR A 197 -0.83 -24.43 -25.92
N ASP A 198 -1.36 -25.57 -25.47
CA ASP A 198 -2.38 -26.34 -26.21
C ASP A 198 -3.81 -25.80 -25.97
N ILE A 199 -3.95 -24.67 -25.26
CA ILE A 199 -5.19 -23.93 -25.13
C ILE A 199 -5.16 -22.71 -26.03
N SER A 200 -6.13 -22.65 -26.95
CA SER A 200 -6.34 -21.52 -27.86
C SER A 200 -7.19 -20.40 -27.25
N LEU A 201 -7.09 -19.19 -27.79
CA LEU A 201 -7.89 -18.05 -27.35
C LEU A 201 -9.42 -18.31 -27.44
N PRO A 202 -9.99 -18.85 -28.54
CA PRO A 202 -11.39 -19.25 -28.63
C PRO A 202 -11.82 -20.28 -27.58
N GLN A 203 -10.96 -21.22 -27.17
CA GLN A 203 -11.27 -22.12 -26.04
C GLN A 203 -11.40 -21.36 -24.73
N MET A 204 -10.55 -20.35 -24.48
CA MET A 204 -10.66 -19.50 -23.29
C MET A 204 -11.88 -18.58 -23.34
N LEU A 205 -12.20 -18.02 -24.51
CA LEU A 205 -13.39 -17.20 -24.73
C LEU A 205 -14.70 -18.01 -24.58
N ALA A 206 -14.69 -19.29 -24.95
CA ALA A 206 -15.82 -20.19 -24.83
C ALA A 206 -15.89 -20.96 -23.49
N LEU A 207 -14.91 -20.79 -22.59
CA LEU A 207 -14.78 -21.60 -21.37
C LEU A 207 -16.08 -21.63 -20.54
N ASP A 208 -16.67 -20.46 -20.27
CA ASP A 208 -17.87 -20.36 -19.42
C ASP A 208 -19.12 -20.92 -20.09
N GLN A 209 -19.15 -20.99 -21.42
CA GLN A 209 -20.22 -21.64 -22.19
C GLN A 209 -20.02 -23.16 -22.19
N ASN A 210 -18.79 -23.62 -22.40
CA ASN A 210 -18.44 -25.04 -22.43
C ASN A 210 -18.62 -25.69 -21.06
N LEU A 211 -18.22 -25.01 -19.97
CA LEU A 211 -18.47 -25.45 -18.60
C LEU A 211 -19.97 -25.55 -18.30
N ARG A 212 -20.78 -24.60 -18.77
CA ARG A 212 -22.25 -24.66 -18.67
C ARG A 212 -22.84 -25.82 -19.47
N ALA A 213 -22.35 -26.09 -20.67
CA ALA A 213 -22.73 -27.27 -21.45
C ALA A 213 -22.34 -28.60 -20.77
N ALA A 214 -21.25 -28.61 -19.99
CA ALA A 214 -20.80 -29.74 -19.18
C ALA A 214 -21.49 -29.85 -17.81
N GLY A 215 -22.46 -28.99 -17.49
CA GLY A 215 -23.24 -29.06 -16.23
C GLY A 215 -22.61 -28.39 -15.01
N TYR A 216 -21.67 -27.46 -15.21
CA TYR A 216 -21.18 -26.55 -14.17
C TYR A 216 -21.92 -25.22 -14.24
N THR A 217 -22.19 -24.58 -13.09
CA THR A 217 -22.94 -23.31 -13.07
C THR A 217 -22.08 -22.08 -13.38
N SER A 218 -20.78 -22.17 -13.11
CA SER A 218 -19.77 -21.11 -13.30
C SER A 218 -18.36 -21.72 -13.35
N TYR A 219 -17.34 -20.90 -13.58
CA TYR A 219 -15.95 -21.35 -13.54
C TYR A 219 -15.51 -21.65 -12.10
N ALA A 220 -15.90 -20.82 -11.13
CA ALA A 220 -15.71 -21.12 -9.71
C ALA A 220 -16.39 -22.43 -9.27
N ASN A 221 -17.56 -22.77 -9.82
CA ASN A 221 -18.23 -24.04 -9.54
C ASN A 221 -17.43 -25.25 -10.06
N TYR A 222 -16.76 -25.11 -11.21
CA TYR A 222 -15.85 -26.14 -11.70
C TYR A 222 -14.58 -26.23 -10.85
N LEU A 223 -13.92 -25.11 -10.55
CA LEU A 223 -12.73 -25.08 -9.69
C LEU A 223 -12.98 -25.73 -8.32
N LYS A 224 -14.09 -25.40 -7.65
CA LYS A 224 -14.48 -26.03 -6.38
C LYS A 224 -14.62 -27.55 -6.47
N ARG A 225 -15.21 -28.06 -7.56
CA ARG A 225 -15.33 -29.51 -7.80
C ARG A 225 -13.98 -30.16 -8.13
N TYR A 226 -13.15 -29.50 -8.96
CA TYR A 226 -11.82 -29.99 -9.35
C TYR A 226 -10.88 -30.12 -8.15
N TYR A 227 -10.82 -29.10 -7.29
CA TYR A 227 -10.00 -29.11 -6.07
C TYR A 227 -10.69 -29.76 -4.85
N ASN A 228 -11.93 -30.23 -4.99
CA ASN A 228 -12.73 -30.84 -3.92
C ASN A 228 -12.85 -29.98 -2.65
N VAL A 229 -13.26 -28.72 -2.83
CA VAL A 229 -13.44 -27.71 -1.77
C VAL A 229 -14.84 -27.10 -1.78
N ALA A 230 -15.29 -26.59 -0.64
CA ALA A 230 -16.57 -25.89 -0.52
C ALA A 230 -16.47 -24.40 -0.92
N ASP A 231 -15.33 -23.78 -0.64
CA ASP A 231 -14.98 -22.40 -0.98
C ASP A 231 -13.63 -22.38 -1.72
N LEU A 232 -13.43 -21.44 -2.65
CA LEU A 232 -12.14 -21.30 -3.34
C LEU A 232 -11.00 -20.91 -2.39
N ARG A 233 -11.31 -20.27 -1.25
CA ARG A 233 -10.34 -19.90 -0.21
C ARG A 233 -9.80 -21.11 0.57
N ASP A 234 -10.50 -22.25 0.51
CA ASP A 234 -10.03 -23.51 1.11
C ASP A 234 -9.03 -24.26 0.20
N ILE A 235 -8.77 -23.79 -1.03
CA ILE A 235 -7.80 -24.42 -1.94
C ILE A 235 -6.40 -24.34 -1.31
N PRO A 236 -5.65 -25.46 -1.19
CA PRO A 236 -4.30 -25.45 -0.65
C PRO A 236 -3.40 -24.44 -1.36
N LEU A 237 -2.59 -23.70 -0.60
CA LEU A 237 -1.87 -22.50 -1.08
C LEU A 237 -1.07 -22.70 -2.38
N ALA A 238 -0.48 -23.86 -2.58
CA ALA A 238 0.27 -24.22 -3.79
C ALA A 238 -0.63 -24.41 -5.04
N GLU A 239 -1.84 -24.91 -4.84
CA GLU A 239 -2.85 -25.05 -5.89
C GLU A 239 -3.60 -23.73 -6.12
N ALA A 240 -3.90 -22.97 -5.06
CA ALA A 240 -4.42 -21.61 -5.14
C ALA A 240 -3.46 -20.72 -5.94
N TYR A 241 -2.14 -20.93 -5.77
CA TYR A 241 -1.12 -20.35 -6.63
C TYR A 241 -1.36 -20.76 -8.10
N ASN A 242 -1.40 -22.06 -8.42
CA ASN A 242 -1.63 -22.57 -9.79
C ASN A 242 -2.86 -21.97 -10.46
N VAL A 243 -3.99 -21.89 -9.76
CA VAL A 243 -5.24 -21.28 -10.25
C VAL A 243 -5.01 -19.87 -10.79
N LEU A 244 -4.13 -19.10 -10.13
CA LEU A 244 -3.76 -17.71 -10.43
C LEU A 244 -2.53 -17.57 -11.37
N GLY A 245 -2.00 -18.65 -11.94
CA GLY A 245 -0.97 -18.63 -12.99
C GLY A 245 0.48 -18.62 -12.48
N THR A 246 1.25 -19.68 -12.76
CA THR A 246 2.52 -20.00 -12.07
C THR A 246 3.47 -20.90 -12.88
N THR A 247 4.64 -21.18 -12.30
CA THR A 247 5.64 -22.14 -12.78
C THR A 247 5.14 -23.58 -13.00
N ARG A 248 4.00 -24.00 -12.45
CA ARG A 248 3.39 -25.33 -12.70
C ARG A 248 2.65 -25.38 -14.06
N GLY A 249 3.29 -24.87 -15.11
CA GLY A 249 2.75 -24.80 -16.46
C GLY A 249 1.65 -23.76 -16.68
N ALA A 250 1.16 -23.04 -15.66
CA ALA A 250 0.01 -22.15 -15.78
C ALA A 250 0.40 -20.75 -16.30
N GLN A 251 -0.26 -20.29 -17.37
CA GLN A 251 0.12 -19.08 -18.11
C GLN A 251 -1.06 -18.10 -18.22
N THR A 252 -0.81 -16.79 -18.08
CA THR A 252 -1.83 -15.76 -18.31
C THR A 252 -1.83 -15.19 -19.72
N GLY A 253 -0.73 -15.36 -20.46
CA GLY A 253 -0.69 -15.09 -21.90
C GLY A 253 -1.11 -16.32 -22.67
N ILE A 254 -2.13 -16.18 -23.51
CA ILE A 254 -2.54 -17.17 -24.49
C ILE A 254 -1.81 -16.83 -25.80
N THR A 255 -1.07 -17.78 -26.37
CA THR A 255 -0.21 -17.53 -27.54
C THR A 255 -0.77 -18.09 -28.86
N ASN A 256 -1.77 -18.97 -28.79
CA ASN A 256 -2.35 -19.64 -29.96
C ASN A 256 -3.77 -19.16 -30.26
N TRP A 257 -4.02 -18.76 -31.52
CA TRP A 257 -5.34 -18.33 -31.98
C TRP A 257 -6.30 -19.50 -32.22
N ARG A 258 -5.94 -20.51 -33.03
CA ARG A 258 -6.79 -21.72 -33.22
C ARG A 258 -6.02 -23.02 -33.26
N ASP A 259 -4.79 -22.96 -33.74
CA ASP A 259 -3.91 -24.13 -33.87
C ASP A 259 -2.85 -24.13 -32.77
N ASN A 260 -2.65 -25.28 -32.15
CA ASN A 260 -1.70 -25.46 -31.06
C ASN A 260 -0.29 -25.65 -31.61
N THR A 261 0.53 -24.59 -31.56
CA THR A 261 1.95 -24.67 -31.96
C THR A 261 2.85 -23.92 -30.98
N MET A 262 4.08 -24.41 -30.76
CA MET A 262 5.03 -23.76 -29.83
C MET A 262 5.44 -22.35 -30.23
N GLY A 263 5.29 -21.96 -31.50
CA GLY A 263 5.65 -20.63 -32.00
C GLY A 263 4.61 -19.54 -31.69
N GLY A 264 3.43 -19.91 -31.18
CA GLY A 264 2.26 -19.05 -31.19
C GLY A 264 1.69 -18.87 -32.61
N LYS A 265 0.46 -18.37 -32.70
CA LYS A 265 -0.19 -18.03 -33.98
C LYS A 265 -0.87 -16.67 -33.93
N PRO A 266 -0.52 -15.72 -34.83
CA PRO A 266 -1.21 -14.44 -34.96
C PRO A 266 -2.67 -14.63 -35.40
N ILE A 267 -3.47 -13.57 -35.26
CA ILE A 267 -4.86 -13.56 -35.71
C ILE A 267 -4.90 -13.07 -37.17
N PRO A 268 -5.40 -13.86 -38.14
CA PRO A 268 -5.59 -13.40 -39.51
C PRO A 268 -6.59 -12.25 -39.60
N ALA A 269 -6.37 -11.29 -40.50
CA ALA A 269 -7.21 -10.10 -40.65
C ALA A 269 -8.69 -10.43 -40.89
N GLY A 270 -8.98 -11.48 -41.69
CA GLY A 270 -10.34 -11.97 -41.94
C GLY A 270 -11.01 -12.61 -40.72
N GLU A 271 -10.27 -12.94 -39.66
CA GLU A 271 -10.77 -13.59 -38.45
C GLU A 271 -10.91 -12.67 -37.25
N VAL A 272 -10.43 -11.42 -37.31
CA VAL A 272 -10.55 -10.42 -36.22
C VAL A 272 -12.00 -10.24 -35.75
N GLY A 273 -12.98 -10.42 -36.65
CA GLY A 273 -14.41 -10.38 -36.30
C GLY A 273 -14.84 -11.46 -35.30
N ALA A 274 -14.14 -12.60 -35.23
CA ALA A 274 -14.48 -13.74 -34.38
C ALA A 274 -14.08 -13.59 -32.90
N LEU A 275 -13.38 -12.50 -32.52
CA LEU A 275 -13.05 -12.20 -31.12
C LEU A 275 -14.28 -11.90 -30.25
N GLY A 276 -15.41 -11.53 -30.88
CA GLY A 276 -16.68 -11.26 -30.20
C GLY A 276 -16.64 -10.05 -29.27
N SER A 277 -17.77 -9.76 -28.60
CA SER A 277 -17.86 -8.63 -27.66
C SER A 277 -17.10 -8.89 -26.36
N TYR A 278 -17.09 -10.13 -25.85
CA TYR A 278 -16.43 -10.45 -24.57
C TYR A 278 -14.93 -10.08 -24.58
N PHE A 279 -14.17 -10.45 -25.61
CA PHE A 279 -12.76 -10.06 -25.72
C PHE A 279 -12.58 -8.57 -26.04
N LYS A 280 -13.54 -7.93 -26.72
CA LYS A 280 -13.53 -6.48 -26.94
C LYS A 280 -13.83 -5.67 -25.67
N VAL A 281 -14.42 -6.26 -24.64
CA VAL A 281 -14.55 -5.63 -23.31
C VAL A 281 -13.33 -5.95 -22.45
N TRP A 282 -13.02 -7.24 -22.27
CA TRP A 282 -12.11 -7.74 -21.22
C TRP A 282 -10.72 -8.16 -21.71
N GLY A 283 -10.45 -8.05 -23.01
CA GLY A 283 -9.21 -8.51 -23.63
C GLY A 283 -8.16 -7.42 -23.85
N ILE A 284 -6.91 -7.83 -23.94
CA ILE A 284 -5.78 -7.02 -24.40
C ILE A 284 -4.85 -7.89 -25.25
N MET A 285 -4.30 -7.32 -26.33
CA MET A 285 -3.38 -8.02 -27.23
C MET A 285 -2.35 -7.09 -27.86
N ASP A 286 -1.19 -7.65 -28.20
CA ASP A 286 -0.14 -6.95 -28.93
C ASP A 286 -0.52 -6.79 -30.43
N VAL A 287 -0.35 -5.58 -30.95
CA VAL A 287 -0.54 -5.26 -32.38
C VAL A 287 0.72 -5.66 -33.14
N ASN A 288 0.57 -6.22 -34.35
CA ASN A 288 1.72 -6.53 -35.17
C ASN A 288 2.52 -5.26 -35.47
N ALA A 289 3.77 -5.20 -35.03
CA ALA A 289 4.62 -4.02 -35.19
C ALA A 289 5.01 -3.79 -36.65
N ASP A 290 5.14 -4.86 -37.44
CA ASP A 290 5.52 -4.80 -38.85
C ASP A 290 4.34 -4.29 -39.72
N PRO A 291 4.49 -3.17 -40.45
CA PRO A 291 3.43 -2.65 -41.30
C PRO A 291 3.07 -3.53 -42.51
N GLU A 292 4.01 -4.33 -43.02
CA GLU A 292 3.80 -5.19 -44.19
C GLU A 292 2.94 -6.40 -43.79
N ASP A 293 3.33 -7.09 -42.72
CA ASP A 293 2.57 -8.23 -42.18
C ASP A 293 1.24 -7.81 -41.53
N ARG A 294 1.10 -6.58 -41.00
CA ARG A 294 -0.12 -6.13 -40.30
C ARG A 294 -1.39 -6.19 -41.17
N ALA A 295 -1.25 -6.09 -42.49
CA ALA A 295 -2.40 -6.20 -43.40
C ALA A 295 -3.00 -7.62 -43.45
N GLU A 296 -2.17 -8.65 -43.27
CA GLU A 296 -2.59 -10.06 -43.22
C GLU A 296 -2.82 -10.53 -41.77
N TYR A 297 -2.00 -10.04 -40.84
CA TYR A 297 -1.99 -10.41 -39.42
C TYR A 297 -1.96 -9.17 -38.51
N PRO A 298 -3.11 -8.56 -38.18
CA PRO A 298 -3.15 -7.32 -37.40
C PRO A 298 -2.65 -7.45 -35.96
N TYR A 299 -2.73 -8.66 -35.38
CA TYR A 299 -2.40 -8.95 -33.98
C TYR A 299 -1.52 -10.19 -33.86
N VAL A 300 -0.47 -10.09 -33.04
CA VAL A 300 0.53 -11.15 -32.81
C VAL A 300 0.20 -11.95 -31.54
N PRO A 301 0.81 -13.14 -31.33
CA PRO A 301 0.69 -13.88 -30.06
C PRO A 301 0.97 -13.00 -28.84
N ASN A 302 0.35 -13.36 -27.70
CA ASN A 302 0.24 -12.61 -26.43
C ASN A 302 -1.16 -11.99 -26.24
N TYR A 303 -2.17 -12.85 -26.14
CA TYR A 303 -3.54 -12.47 -25.79
C TYR A 303 -3.76 -12.65 -24.29
N PHE A 304 -4.32 -11.65 -23.61
CA PHE A 304 -4.69 -11.73 -22.20
C PHE A 304 -6.16 -11.35 -22.03
N ILE A 305 -6.81 -11.96 -21.05
CA ILE A 305 -8.21 -11.70 -20.69
C ILE A 305 -8.27 -11.41 -19.20
N MET A 306 -8.98 -10.37 -18.79
CA MET A 306 -9.36 -10.16 -17.40
C MET A 306 -10.31 -11.28 -16.92
N GLU A 307 -10.21 -11.68 -15.65
CA GLU A 307 -11.19 -12.59 -15.04
C GLU A 307 -12.53 -11.86 -14.80
N THR A 308 -13.64 -12.58 -14.95
CA THR A 308 -14.99 -12.06 -14.82
C THR A 308 -15.92 -12.95 -13.98
N ASP A 309 -15.50 -14.15 -13.58
CA ASP A 309 -16.23 -14.95 -12.60
C ASP A 309 -16.10 -14.27 -11.22
N PRO A 310 -17.22 -13.83 -10.60
CA PRO A 310 -17.17 -12.99 -9.40
C PRO A 310 -16.58 -13.71 -8.19
N GLU A 311 -16.73 -15.04 -8.10
CA GLU A 311 -16.18 -15.81 -6.99
C GLU A 311 -14.67 -16.04 -7.19
N VAL A 312 -14.20 -16.19 -8.43
CA VAL A 312 -12.75 -16.23 -8.74
C VAL A 312 -12.09 -14.88 -8.50
N LEU A 313 -12.75 -13.77 -8.86
CA LEU A 313 -12.29 -12.40 -8.58
C LEU A 313 -12.16 -12.13 -7.07
N ALA A 314 -13.18 -12.48 -6.28
CA ALA A 314 -13.15 -12.34 -4.83
C ALA A 314 -12.06 -13.21 -4.18
N PHE A 315 -11.88 -14.45 -4.66
CA PHE A 315 -10.79 -15.33 -4.25
C PHE A 315 -9.39 -14.77 -4.59
N ALA A 316 -9.20 -14.22 -5.80
CA ALA A 316 -7.93 -13.64 -6.20
C ALA A 316 -7.60 -12.39 -5.38
N TYR A 317 -8.59 -11.55 -5.08
CA TYR A 317 -8.47 -10.42 -4.16
C TYR A 317 -8.07 -10.88 -2.76
N ASP A 318 -8.74 -11.90 -2.23
CA ASP A 318 -8.42 -12.46 -0.91
C ASP A 318 -6.99 -13.02 -0.84
N TYR A 319 -6.57 -13.77 -1.88
CA TYR A 319 -5.20 -14.25 -2.02
C TYR A 319 -4.19 -13.09 -2.02
N LEU A 320 -4.47 -12.02 -2.77
CA LEU A 320 -3.58 -10.86 -2.90
C LEU A 320 -3.30 -10.21 -1.54
N TYR A 321 -4.33 -9.97 -0.72
CA TYR A 321 -4.18 -9.31 0.57
C TYR A 321 -3.80 -10.25 1.73
N THR A 322 -4.02 -11.56 1.60
CA THR A 322 -3.63 -12.56 2.61
C THR A 322 -2.20 -13.06 2.42
N HIS A 323 -1.79 -13.31 1.16
CA HIS A 323 -0.51 -13.95 0.83
C HIS A 323 0.41 -13.09 -0.05
N GLY A 324 -0.16 -12.22 -0.89
CA GLY A 324 0.59 -11.49 -1.91
C GLY A 324 1.31 -10.24 -1.40
N ILE A 325 0.58 -9.38 -0.70
CA ILE A 325 1.09 -8.14 -0.09
C ILE A 325 1.32 -8.38 1.40
N ARG A 326 2.55 -8.15 1.85
CA ARG A 326 3.02 -8.39 3.22
C ARG A 326 3.62 -7.14 3.81
N PHE A 327 3.47 -6.93 5.11
CA PHE A 327 3.92 -5.74 5.84
C PHE A 327 4.46 -6.08 7.23
N THR A 328 5.43 -5.30 7.70
CA THR A 328 5.92 -5.26 9.09
C THR A 328 6.47 -3.88 9.42
N LEU A 329 6.15 -3.34 10.60
CA LEU A 329 6.78 -2.18 11.25
C LEU A 329 8.22 -2.45 11.71
N ASP A 330 8.64 -3.71 11.84
CA ASP A 330 9.99 -4.08 12.32
C ASP A 330 10.41 -5.45 11.74
N ASP A 331 11.02 -5.42 10.56
CA ASP A 331 11.58 -6.59 9.87
C ASP A 331 12.79 -7.21 10.57
N ALA A 332 13.44 -6.51 11.50
CA ALA A 332 14.59 -7.05 12.23
C ALA A 332 14.17 -7.98 13.38
N ARG A 333 13.06 -7.66 14.09
CA ARG A 333 12.43 -8.56 15.07
C ARG A 333 11.43 -9.54 14.42
N TYR A 334 10.68 -9.06 13.44
CA TYR A 334 9.56 -9.77 12.82
C TYR A 334 9.69 -9.80 11.29
N PRO A 335 10.68 -10.53 10.76
CA PRO A 335 10.86 -10.73 9.33
C PRO A 335 9.75 -11.61 8.76
N PHE A 336 9.31 -11.29 7.54
CA PHE A 336 8.62 -12.24 6.67
C PHE A 336 9.60 -12.78 5.61
N ASP A 337 9.34 -13.98 5.08
CA ASP A 337 10.19 -14.57 4.05
C ASP A 337 10.12 -13.75 2.75
N ARG A 338 11.28 -13.25 2.31
CA ARG A 338 11.41 -12.43 1.09
C ARG A 338 11.64 -13.26 -0.17
N THR A 339 11.77 -14.58 -0.04
CA THR A 339 11.99 -15.50 -1.16
C THR A 339 10.68 -15.92 -1.83
N ASP A 340 10.80 -16.43 -3.05
CA ASP A 340 9.72 -17.14 -3.73
C ASP A 340 9.62 -18.58 -3.19
N SER A 341 9.20 -18.71 -1.93
CA SER A 341 8.89 -20.01 -1.32
C SER A 341 7.40 -20.10 -1.03
N GLU A 342 6.80 -21.28 -1.25
CA GLU A 342 5.40 -21.53 -0.88
C GLU A 342 5.21 -21.45 0.65
N ALA A 343 6.27 -21.73 1.43
CA ALA A 343 6.28 -21.65 2.90
C ALA A 343 6.36 -20.22 3.45
N GLY A 344 6.73 -19.24 2.63
CA GLY A 344 6.97 -17.85 3.02
C GLY A 344 5.79 -16.88 2.86
N ARG A 345 4.63 -17.39 2.44
CA ARG A 345 3.53 -16.58 1.91
C ARG A 345 2.36 -16.46 2.88
N GLY A 346 2.11 -15.23 3.34
CA GLY A 346 1.00 -14.89 4.21
C GLY A 346 1.20 -15.29 5.67
N GLY A 347 0.09 -15.44 6.41
CA GLY A 347 0.09 -15.46 7.87
C GLY A 347 -0.08 -14.05 8.43
N ILE A 348 0.38 -13.81 9.66
CA ILE A 348 0.14 -12.55 10.40
C ILE A 348 0.64 -11.27 9.71
N TYR A 349 1.47 -11.39 8.68
CA TYR A 349 2.05 -10.27 7.92
C TYR A 349 1.23 -9.87 6.69
N GLY A 350 0.22 -10.65 6.28
CA GLY A 350 -0.66 -10.29 5.18
C GLY A 350 -1.50 -9.05 5.55
N ILE A 351 -1.71 -8.13 4.60
CA ILE A 351 -2.52 -6.92 4.83
C ILE A 351 -3.92 -7.26 5.38
N ARG A 352 -4.54 -8.36 4.94
CA ARG A 352 -5.83 -8.83 5.48
C ARG A 352 -5.79 -9.06 6.99
N SER A 353 -4.70 -9.63 7.52
CA SER A 353 -4.52 -9.86 8.96
C SER A 353 -4.44 -8.56 9.78
N TYR A 354 -3.97 -7.47 9.17
CA TYR A 354 -4.02 -6.13 9.77
C TYR A 354 -5.42 -5.51 9.68
N VAL A 355 -6.12 -5.66 8.55
CA VAL A 355 -7.50 -5.15 8.37
C VAL A 355 -8.48 -5.83 9.33
N GLU A 356 -8.37 -7.15 9.50
CA GLU A 356 -9.19 -7.94 10.43
C GLU A 356 -8.70 -7.85 11.89
N GLN A 357 -7.57 -7.18 12.14
CA GLN A 357 -6.88 -7.09 13.43
C GLN A 357 -6.77 -8.44 14.19
N VAL A 358 -6.25 -9.49 13.52
CA VAL A 358 -6.13 -10.81 14.15
C VAL A 358 -5.26 -10.75 15.43
N PRO A 359 -5.55 -11.52 16.49
CA PRO A 359 -4.92 -11.32 17.81
C PRO A 359 -3.39 -11.36 17.81
N GLU A 360 -2.80 -12.23 17.00
CA GLU A 360 -1.35 -12.38 16.84
C GLU A 360 -0.72 -11.16 16.15
N ASN A 361 -1.42 -10.57 15.17
CA ASN A 361 -1.02 -9.33 14.50
C ASN A 361 -1.13 -8.13 15.46
N ARG A 362 -2.20 -8.04 16.26
CA ARG A 362 -2.34 -7.02 17.31
C ARG A 362 -1.21 -7.08 18.32
N ALA A 363 -0.95 -8.26 18.90
CA ALA A 363 0.10 -8.46 19.90
C ALA A 363 1.49 -8.10 19.36
N TYR A 364 1.74 -8.38 18.08
CA TYR A 364 2.94 -7.97 17.36
C TYR A 364 3.05 -6.43 17.24
N VAL A 365 1.99 -5.73 16.80
CA VAL A 365 2.01 -4.26 16.70
C VAL A 365 2.16 -3.62 18.09
N GLU A 366 1.54 -4.20 19.11
CA GLU A 366 1.67 -3.78 20.51
C GLU A 366 3.10 -3.98 21.08
N ASP A 367 3.88 -4.99 20.64
CA ASP A 367 5.32 -5.14 20.99
C ASP A 367 6.24 -4.17 20.22
N VAL A 368 5.84 -3.73 19.02
CA VAL A 368 6.60 -2.76 18.24
C VAL A 368 6.34 -1.31 18.68
N LEU A 369 5.10 -0.97 19.05
CA LEU A 369 4.67 0.41 19.34
C LEU A 369 4.34 0.69 20.82
N GLY A 370 4.04 -0.34 21.61
CA GLY A 370 3.81 -0.25 23.06
C GLY A 370 5.09 -0.60 23.85
N THR A 371 5.31 -0.12 25.07
CA THR A 371 4.37 0.46 26.06
C THR A 371 4.76 1.90 26.47
N GLY A 372 5.54 2.59 25.64
CA GLY A 372 6.13 3.89 25.96
C GLY A 372 5.14 5.06 26.02
N GLU A 373 5.34 5.93 27.01
CA GLU A 373 4.83 7.31 26.93
C GLU A 373 5.69 8.10 25.94
N LEU A 374 5.06 8.62 24.88
CA LEU A 374 5.69 9.53 23.93
C LEU A 374 5.45 10.97 24.40
N ARG A 375 6.41 11.56 25.11
CA ARG A 375 6.29 12.92 25.66
C ARG A 375 6.47 13.98 24.58
N ASN A 376 6.05 15.21 24.87
CA ASN A 376 6.24 16.33 23.96
C ASN A 376 7.74 16.59 23.70
N GLY A 377 8.15 16.51 22.43
CA GLY A 377 9.52 16.63 21.96
C GLY A 377 10.22 15.30 21.68
N GLU A 378 9.67 14.18 22.17
CA GLU A 378 10.19 12.83 21.91
C GLU A 378 9.66 12.27 20.56
N ALA A 379 10.25 11.17 20.11
CA ALA A 379 9.88 10.50 18.87
C ALA A 379 9.90 8.97 19.01
N ILE A 380 9.02 8.29 18.28
CA ILE A 380 9.14 6.85 17.99
C ILE A 380 9.95 6.71 16.69
N THR A 381 10.98 5.88 16.70
CA THR A 381 11.83 5.57 15.55
C THR A 381 11.70 4.10 15.17
N LEU A 382 11.30 3.83 13.93
CA LEU A 382 11.19 2.50 13.35
C LEU A 382 12.20 2.39 12.21
N ASP A 383 13.34 1.74 12.48
CA ASP A 383 14.45 1.60 11.51
C ASP A 383 14.17 0.58 10.39
N HIS A 384 13.20 -0.32 10.59
CA HIS A 384 13.01 -1.53 9.79
C HIS A 384 11.57 -1.74 9.33
N VAL A 385 10.83 -0.66 9.03
CA VAL A 385 9.49 -0.80 8.44
C VAL A 385 9.63 -1.35 7.02
N ALA A 386 9.10 -2.53 6.77
CA ALA A 386 9.22 -3.21 5.49
C ALA A 386 7.88 -3.66 4.93
N ALA A 387 7.80 -3.66 3.61
CA ALA A 387 6.72 -4.29 2.86
C ALA A 387 7.31 -5.22 1.79
N GLY A 388 6.58 -6.29 1.47
CA GLY A 388 6.94 -7.26 0.45
C GLY A 388 5.77 -7.60 -0.45
N LEU A 389 5.99 -7.53 -1.75
CA LEU A 389 5.10 -8.03 -2.78
C LEU A 389 5.64 -9.38 -3.27
N TYR A 390 4.77 -10.38 -3.36
CA TYR A 390 4.99 -11.54 -4.22
C TYR A 390 3.65 -12.05 -4.75
N VAL A 391 3.41 -11.93 -6.06
CA VAL A 391 2.10 -12.29 -6.66
C VAL A 391 2.20 -13.23 -7.87
N PRO A 392 1.17 -14.07 -8.10
CA PRO A 392 1.03 -14.88 -9.31
C PRO A 392 1.03 -14.08 -10.62
N ASN A 393 1.18 -14.80 -11.74
CA ASN A 393 1.11 -14.24 -13.10
C ASN A 393 -0.27 -13.66 -13.45
N ALA A 394 -1.31 -13.92 -12.64
CA ALA A 394 -2.60 -13.25 -12.61
C ALA A 394 -2.50 -11.72 -12.76
N TRP A 395 -1.49 -11.07 -12.17
CA TRP A 395 -1.36 -9.61 -12.23
C TRP A 395 -0.38 -9.11 -13.31
N ASN A 396 0.06 -9.97 -14.24
CA ASN A 396 1.20 -9.69 -15.12
C ASN A 396 1.04 -8.54 -16.13
N GLN A 397 -0.19 -8.02 -16.37
CA GLN A 397 -0.40 -6.89 -17.30
C GLN A 397 -0.44 -5.51 -16.65
N ASN A 398 -1.08 -5.36 -15.49
CA ASN A 398 -1.16 -4.09 -14.75
C ASN A 398 -0.90 -4.38 -13.28
N ARG A 399 0.35 -4.20 -12.87
CA ARG A 399 0.83 -4.50 -11.51
C ARG A 399 0.73 -3.22 -10.68
N LEU A 400 -0.51 -2.83 -10.40
CA LEU A 400 -0.83 -1.83 -9.39
C LEU A 400 -1.45 -2.57 -8.20
N TYR A 401 -0.98 -2.24 -7.02
CA TYR A 401 -1.45 -2.76 -5.75
C TYR A 401 -1.66 -1.56 -4.84
N ASP A 402 -2.47 -1.72 -3.81
CA ASP A 402 -2.85 -0.58 -2.98
C ASP A 402 -3.13 -1.05 -1.55
N PHE A 403 -2.58 -0.33 -0.58
CA PHE A 403 -2.98 -0.45 0.82
C PHE A 403 -2.66 0.86 1.52
N GLY A 404 -3.45 1.15 2.54
CA GLY A 404 -3.31 2.30 3.42
C GLY A 404 -3.21 1.84 4.87
N PHE A 405 -2.63 2.69 5.74
CA PHE A 405 -2.63 2.44 7.17
C PHE A 405 -2.48 3.72 8.00
N GLY A 406 -2.89 3.63 9.26
CA GLY A 406 -2.76 4.70 10.23
C GLY A 406 -2.54 4.18 11.64
N LEU A 407 -2.11 5.07 12.53
CA LEU A 407 -1.92 4.78 13.95
C LEU A 407 -2.73 5.76 14.80
N SER A 408 -3.24 5.27 15.92
CA SER A 408 -4.02 6.05 16.89
C SER A 408 -3.25 6.17 18.21
N PHE A 409 -3.26 7.36 18.79
CA PHE A 409 -2.60 7.70 20.05
C PHE A 409 -3.58 8.35 21.02
N ALA A 410 -3.65 7.84 22.25
CA ALA A 410 -4.39 8.47 23.33
C ALA A 410 -3.57 9.62 23.96
N VAL A 411 -4.23 10.71 24.29
CA VAL A 411 -3.65 11.85 25.02
C VAL A 411 -3.72 11.56 26.51
N LYS A 412 -2.57 11.49 27.17
CA LYS A 412 -2.54 11.32 28.63
C LYS A 412 -3.01 12.61 29.30
N ARG A 413 -4.24 12.59 29.84
CA ARG A 413 -4.71 13.61 30.77
C ARG A 413 -3.80 13.62 32.01
N LEU A 414 -3.05 14.69 32.19
CA LEU A 414 -2.42 14.97 33.49
C LEU A 414 -3.55 15.17 34.52
N PRO A 415 -3.44 14.61 35.73
CA PRO A 415 -4.43 14.89 36.77
C PRO A 415 -4.45 16.40 37.03
N LEU A 416 -5.65 16.97 37.05
CA LEU A 416 -5.84 18.35 37.52
C LEU A 416 -5.24 18.44 38.93
N VAL A 417 -4.24 19.30 39.09
CA VAL A 417 -3.84 19.75 40.43
C VAL A 417 -5.10 20.40 41.02
N PRO A 418 -5.65 19.91 42.16
CA PRO A 418 -6.79 20.55 42.76
C PRO A 418 -6.42 22.00 43.04
N GLU A 419 -7.26 22.95 42.60
CA GLU A 419 -7.12 24.33 43.05
C GLU A 419 -7.21 24.30 44.58
N THR A 420 -6.08 24.56 45.25
CA THR A 420 -6.06 24.78 46.68
C THR A 420 -6.82 26.07 46.94
N GLY A 421 -8.11 25.92 47.27
CA GLY A 421 -9.05 27.02 47.41
C GLY A 421 -8.49 28.15 48.25
N GLY A 422 -8.30 29.31 47.62
CA GLY A 422 -7.76 30.50 48.28
C GLY A 422 -8.73 31.03 49.32
N GLY A 423 -8.25 31.21 50.56
CA GLY A 423 -9.06 31.70 51.67
C GLY A 423 -8.22 32.20 52.84
N GLY A 424 -7.49 33.30 52.64
CA GLY A 424 -6.75 33.97 53.73
C GLY A 424 -5.60 34.86 53.26
N SER A 425 -5.84 36.17 53.22
CA SER A 425 -4.81 37.18 52.96
C SER A 425 -4.11 37.61 54.25
N VAL A 426 -2.78 37.77 54.22
CA VAL A 426 -2.05 38.89 54.86
C VAL A 426 -0.77 39.18 54.06
N LEU A 427 -0.45 40.47 53.93
CA LEU A 427 0.77 41.06 53.36
C LEU A 427 2.09 40.42 53.83
N GLN A 428 3.07 40.29 52.92
CA GLN A 428 4.38 40.95 53.10
C GLN A 428 5.14 41.15 51.77
N GLN A 429 6.17 42.00 51.81
CA GLN A 429 6.74 42.73 50.67
C GLN A 429 8.03 42.12 50.10
N GLY A 430 8.29 42.37 48.81
CA GLY A 430 9.64 42.40 48.20
C GLY A 430 10.28 41.02 47.97
N LEU A 431 11.07 40.79 46.93
CA LEU A 431 12.04 41.67 46.28
C LEU A 431 12.43 41.06 44.91
N LEU A 432 12.76 41.88 43.89
CA LEU A 432 13.51 41.38 42.73
C LEU A 432 14.93 40.99 43.18
N LEU A 433 15.46 39.88 42.68
CA LEU A 433 16.90 39.76 42.40
C LEU A 433 17.18 38.61 41.41
N ALA A 434 17.92 38.93 40.35
CA ALA A 434 18.56 37.94 39.49
C ALA A 434 19.89 37.51 40.10
N GLY A 435 20.35 36.27 39.86
CA GLY A 435 21.64 35.82 40.39
C GLY A 435 21.98 34.34 40.16
N THR A 436 22.65 34.08 39.04
CA THR A 436 23.66 33.04 38.76
C THR A 436 24.18 32.13 39.89
N VAL A 437 24.29 30.83 39.54
CA VAL A 437 25.38 29.86 39.85
C VAL A 437 25.56 29.36 41.29
N GLY A 438 25.58 28.03 41.45
CA GLY A 438 26.12 27.33 42.64
C GLY A 438 25.84 25.82 42.67
N ALA A 439 26.88 24.99 42.62
CA ALA A 439 26.77 23.53 42.74
C ALA A 439 26.71 23.07 44.22
N GLY A 440 26.07 21.94 44.54
CA GLY A 440 25.91 21.50 45.93
C GLY A 440 25.27 20.12 46.18
N VAL A 441 25.96 19.06 45.78
CA VAL A 441 26.06 17.70 46.39
C VAL A 441 25.12 17.33 47.57
N TRP A 442 24.35 16.23 47.36
CA TRP A 442 23.91 15.18 48.31
C TRP A 442 23.37 15.50 49.72
N LEU A 443 22.16 14.97 50.02
CA LEU A 443 22.04 13.98 51.12
C LEU A 443 20.83 13.03 50.93
N VAL A 444 21.06 11.71 51.12
CA VAL A 444 20.00 10.69 51.17
C VAL A 444 19.63 10.42 52.64
N LEU A 445 18.35 10.55 52.99
CA LEU A 445 17.83 10.26 54.33
C LEU A 445 16.90 9.04 54.31
N ARG A 446 17.47 7.85 54.59
CA ARG A 446 16.69 6.69 55.03
C ARG A 446 16.30 6.87 56.50
N VAL A 447 15.01 6.98 56.79
CA VAL A 447 14.50 6.85 58.17
C VAL A 447 14.06 5.41 58.41
N ALA A 448 14.74 4.73 59.33
CA ALA A 448 14.37 3.39 59.77
C ALA A 448 13.23 3.46 60.80
N LYS A 449 12.29 2.51 60.75
CA LYS A 449 11.30 2.26 61.82
C LYS A 449 11.54 0.87 62.40
N ARG A 450 11.73 0.78 63.72
CA ARG A 450 12.12 -0.46 64.43
C ARG A 450 11.16 -0.72 65.61
N ARG A 451 10.78 -1.99 65.80
CA ARG A 451 10.08 -2.59 66.98
C ARG A 451 8.60 -2.17 67.14
N ARG A 452 7.71 -2.99 67.71
CA ARG A 452 7.86 -4.08 68.73
C ARG A 452 7.19 -5.43 68.39
N PRO A 453 7.44 -6.50 69.18
CA PRO A 453 6.94 -7.87 68.96
C PRO A 453 5.93 -8.39 70.01
N SER A 454 5.24 -9.50 69.67
CA SER A 454 4.74 -10.59 70.53
C SER A 454 4.36 -11.77 69.59
N ASN A 455 4.79 -13.02 69.79
CA ASN A 455 4.28 -14.03 70.74
C ASN A 455 2.76 -14.27 70.56
N ASP A 456 2.22 -15.48 70.37
CA ASP A 456 2.74 -16.84 70.66
C ASP A 456 2.27 -17.95 69.68
N SER A 457 2.94 -19.11 69.80
CA SER A 457 2.67 -20.47 69.27
C SER A 457 1.28 -20.84 68.70
N LYS A 458 1.29 -21.48 67.52
CA LYS A 458 1.17 -22.96 67.40
C LYS A 458 1.71 -23.47 66.07
#